data_AF-A0A1J9RN75-F1
#
_entry.id   AF-A0A1J9RN75-F1
#
_cell.length_a   1.000
_cell.length_b   1.000
_cell.length_c   1.000
_cell.angle_alpha   90.00
_cell.angle_beta   90.00
_cell.angle_gamma   90.00
#
_symmetry.space_group_name_H-M   'P 1'
#
loop_
_entity.id
_entity.type
_entity.pdbx_description
1 polymer ?
#
loop_
_entity_poly.entity_id
_entity_poly.type
_entity_poly.pdbx_seq_one_letter_code
_entity_poly.pdbx_strand_id
1 'polypeptide(L)'
;MAGSSSEPSLPQTEADLTSLDTTTATLAGKAEPSTKKPRGRKRDSEPISSSAKRAKRATRGPRPSYAEESEEEQEEEVTQTTPKKGSASQNRKKSPTKRAVKVKAEAEAEEEVKGEEQDEEDGAAAKKTTRKRKTKEEKEAEMLPLAARTVGSKLFVGAHVSAAGGVQNAVTNSVHVGGNAFALFLKSQRKWANPPITSEAITMFKQQCNHHKFESNKHIVPHGSYLVNLAHTDPDRAQQAYDSFADDLSRCNQLGIQLYNFHPGNAASSTREAALHQLASQLNRSHQDPSSGAVLTLLETMAVPSGNTIGGTFDELAAVIALVADKSRVGVCLDTCHVFAAGHDLRTPAAFAGVMSEFDRVVGLAYLKALHVNDSKAPLGSGRDLHANIGTGFLGLRAFHNVMNDPRLQGLPMVLETPIDGPDPADPKKTVEDKGVWAREIKLLESLVGMDVEGEEFQRLDAELQERGRGERERVQDQVDRRGEKKSAKTKTKTTTTTKKKGAAAVKDMFAKAKPKKGKNEGSVGEDGGEESS
;
A
#
# COMPACT_ATOMS: atom_id res chain seq x y z
N MET A 1 75.43 -39.01 15.23
CA MET A 1 76.44 -39.11 14.14
C MET A 1 75.68 -39.12 12.83
N ALA A 2 76.14 -38.39 11.80
CA ALA A 2 75.54 -38.27 10.44
C ALA A 2 74.07 -37.77 10.41
N GLY A 3 73.55 -37.05 9.39
CA GLY A 3 73.96 -36.91 7.98
C GLY A 3 73.05 -37.78 7.09
N SER A 4 72.56 -37.40 5.91
CA SER A 4 72.77 -36.24 5.02
C SER A 4 71.55 -36.12 4.07
N SER A 5 70.83 -35.00 3.96
CA SER A 5 70.94 -33.89 2.96
C SER A 5 70.42 -34.14 1.53
N SER A 6 70.02 -33.04 0.87
CA SER A 6 69.85 -32.77 -0.58
C SER A 6 68.61 -33.25 -1.38
N GLU A 7 68.10 -32.29 -2.16
CA GLU A 7 67.11 -32.32 -3.27
C GLU A 7 67.86 -32.60 -4.63
N PRO A 8 67.47 -32.20 -5.88
CA PRO A 8 66.25 -31.51 -6.39
C PRO A 8 65.67 -31.90 -7.80
N SER A 9 64.53 -31.26 -8.12
CA SER A 9 64.11 -30.65 -9.42
C SER A 9 64.02 -31.42 -10.76
N LEU A 10 62.82 -31.30 -11.38
CA LEU A 10 62.52 -31.04 -12.81
C LEU A 10 62.85 -32.14 -13.87
N PRO A 11 62.12 -32.18 -15.01
CA PRO A 11 62.34 -31.27 -16.15
C PRO A 11 61.08 -30.57 -16.72
N GLN A 12 61.30 -29.53 -17.53
CA GLN A 12 60.38 -29.04 -18.57
C GLN A 12 61.08 -29.15 -19.93
N THR A 13 60.33 -29.49 -20.99
CA THR A 13 60.58 -29.25 -22.44
C THR A 13 59.31 -29.75 -23.17
N GLU A 14 58.57 -28.99 -23.99
CA GLU A 14 58.90 -28.28 -25.25
C GLU A 14 58.68 -29.12 -26.52
N ALA A 15 58.42 -28.41 -27.63
CA ALA A 15 58.16 -28.86 -29.01
C ALA A 15 56.75 -29.42 -29.35
N ASP A 16 56.21 -29.27 -30.58
CA ASP A 16 56.39 -28.29 -31.68
C ASP A 16 55.28 -28.57 -32.76
N LEU A 17 55.36 -27.93 -33.94
CA LEU A 17 54.83 -28.33 -35.27
C LEU A 17 53.42 -27.86 -35.71
N THR A 18 53.43 -26.82 -36.57
CA THR A 18 52.98 -26.78 -37.99
C THR A 18 51.63 -27.39 -38.44
N SER A 19 50.90 -26.91 -39.45
CA SER A 19 50.98 -25.70 -40.33
C SER A 19 49.86 -25.72 -41.41
N LEU A 20 49.75 -24.65 -42.21
CA LEU A 20 49.00 -24.51 -43.49
C LEU A 20 47.46 -24.47 -43.37
N ASP A 21 46.67 -23.54 -43.93
CA ASP A 21 46.77 -22.53 -45.03
C ASP A 21 46.14 -22.94 -46.37
N THR A 22 44.94 -22.39 -46.62
CA THR A 22 44.50 -21.75 -47.89
C THR A 22 43.16 -21.06 -47.58
N THR A 23 42.89 -19.74 -47.69
CA THR A 23 43.27 -18.67 -48.64
C THR A 23 42.88 -19.00 -50.09
N THR A 24 42.19 -18.17 -50.89
CA THR A 24 41.70 -16.76 -50.82
C THR A 24 40.20 -16.72 -51.22
N ALA A 25 39.42 -15.64 -51.43
CA ALA A 25 39.59 -14.22 -51.80
C ALA A 25 38.21 -13.50 -51.52
N THR A 26 37.87 -12.20 -51.66
CA THR A 26 38.45 -10.83 -51.78
C THR A 26 37.23 -9.85 -51.74
N LEU A 27 37.27 -8.51 -51.61
CA LEU A 27 38.32 -7.47 -51.64
C LEU A 27 37.89 -6.25 -50.75
N ALA A 28 38.33 -5.04 -51.11
CA ALA A 28 38.18 -3.71 -50.47
C ALA A 28 37.06 -2.84 -51.11
N GLY A 29 36.72 -1.61 -50.67
CA GLY A 29 37.25 -0.68 -49.63
C GLY A 29 36.35 0.59 -49.57
N LYS A 30 36.70 1.77 -49.01
CA LYS A 30 37.90 2.26 -48.28
C LYS A 30 37.52 3.53 -47.43
N ALA A 31 38.46 4.44 -47.13
CA ALA A 31 38.28 5.70 -46.37
C ALA A 31 37.83 6.90 -47.29
N GLU A 32 37.49 8.14 -46.87
CA GLU A 32 37.98 9.03 -45.78
C GLU A 32 36.92 10.05 -45.25
N PRO A 33 37.22 10.84 -44.18
CA PRO A 33 36.28 11.78 -43.53
C PRO A 33 36.47 13.28 -43.88
N SER A 34 35.43 14.12 -43.69
CA SER A 34 35.61 15.58 -43.50
C SER A 34 34.42 16.29 -42.83
N THR A 35 34.56 17.60 -42.55
CA THR A 35 33.64 18.42 -41.73
C THR A 35 33.12 19.66 -42.46
N LYS A 36 31.92 20.18 -42.08
CA LYS A 36 31.65 21.60 -41.69
C LYS A 36 30.16 21.96 -41.56
N LYS A 37 29.87 23.02 -40.77
CA LYS A 37 28.63 23.81 -40.79
C LYS A 37 28.68 24.88 -41.90
N PRO A 38 27.54 25.42 -42.32
CA PRO A 38 27.42 26.88 -42.52
C PRO A 38 26.22 27.51 -41.79
N ARG A 39 26.17 28.86 -41.77
CA ARG A 39 25.09 29.69 -41.20
C ARG A 39 24.50 30.63 -42.28
N GLY A 40 23.21 30.45 -42.56
CA GLY A 40 22.19 31.45 -42.95
C GLY A 40 22.47 32.68 -43.86
N ARG A 41 21.64 32.78 -44.91
CA ARG A 41 20.92 33.97 -45.45
C ARG A 41 19.67 33.40 -46.18
N LYS A 42 18.41 33.82 -46.00
CA LYS A 42 17.71 35.13 -45.87
C LYS A 42 17.31 35.71 -47.24
N ARG A 43 15.99 35.98 -47.39
CA ARG A 43 15.23 36.46 -48.58
C ARG A 43 14.92 35.40 -49.65
N ASP A 44 13.83 35.44 -50.43
CA ASP A 44 12.44 36.01 -50.39
C ASP A 44 11.64 35.20 -51.49
N SER A 45 10.31 35.20 -51.73
CA SER A 45 9.15 36.03 -51.32
C SER A 45 7.81 35.24 -51.27
N GLU A 46 6.70 35.98 -51.09
CA GLU A 46 5.26 35.66 -51.32
C GLU A 46 4.84 35.63 -52.82
N PRO A 47 3.54 35.48 -53.22
CA PRO A 47 2.41 34.67 -52.68
C PRO A 47 1.50 34.02 -53.78
N ILE A 48 0.51 33.20 -53.39
CA ILE A 48 -0.85 33.19 -54.00
C ILE A 48 -1.90 33.19 -52.89
N SER A 49 -3.05 33.85 -53.10
CA SER A 49 -4.12 34.02 -52.10
C SER A 49 -5.52 33.73 -52.66
N SER A 50 -6.48 33.43 -51.77
CA SER A 50 -7.95 33.69 -51.82
C SER A 50 -8.75 32.58 -51.11
N SER A 51 -9.90 32.84 -50.47
CA SER A 51 -10.42 34.13 -49.98
C SER A 51 -11.40 33.98 -48.79
N ALA A 52 -11.58 35.12 -48.10
CA ALA A 52 -12.51 35.51 -47.03
C ALA A 52 -13.96 34.93 -47.09
N LYS A 53 -14.82 35.01 -46.04
CA LYS A 53 -15.21 36.19 -45.23
C LYS A 53 -15.68 35.86 -43.78
N ARG A 54 -16.09 36.92 -43.04
CA ARG A 54 -16.26 37.00 -41.57
C ARG A 54 -17.54 37.77 -41.18
N ALA A 55 -18.38 37.20 -40.31
CA ALA A 55 -19.39 37.88 -39.45
C ALA A 55 -19.66 36.98 -38.21
N LYS A 56 -19.83 37.39 -36.95
CA LYS A 56 -20.40 38.57 -36.23
C LYS A 56 -21.89 38.47 -35.79
N ARG A 57 -22.14 37.63 -34.78
CA ARG A 57 -22.85 37.92 -33.50
C ARG A 57 -24.14 38.78 -33.48
N ALA A 58 -25.25 38.12 -33.13
CA ALA A 58 -26.47 38.61 -32.44
C ALA A 58 -27.25 37.36 -31.94
N THR A 59 -28.17 37.28 -30.96
CA THR A 59 -28.41 37.79 -29.58
C THR A 59 -29.87 37.40 -29.19
N ARG A 60 -30.08 36.70 -28.06
CA ARG A 60 -31.39 36.40 -27.37
C ARG A 60 -32.29 35.28 -27.96
N GLY A 61 -33.09 34.65 -27.08
CA GLY A 61 -33.99 33.48 -27.32
C GLY A 61 -35.49 33.85 -27.49
N PRO A 62 -36.48 32.98 -27.17
CA PRO A 62 -36.57 32.12 -25.97
C PRO A 62 -37.05 30.63 -26.20
N ARG A 63 -37.55 29.95 -25.15
CA ARG A 63 -38.15 28.58 -25.14
C ARG A 63 -39.59 28.53 -25.72
N PRO A 64 -40.05 27.34 -26.14
CA PRO A 64 -41.10 26.56 -25.41
C PRO A 64 -40.58 25.15 -25.01
N SER A 65 -41.13 24.33 -24.08
CA SER A 65 -42.35 24.28 -23.23
C SER A 65 -43.49 23.33 -23.67
N TYR A 66 -43.41 22.08 -23.21
CA TYR A 66 -44.49 21.13 -22.86
C TYR A 66 -43.89 20.22 -21.74
N ALA A 67 -44.47 19.92 -20.57
CA ALA A 67 -45.85 19.86 -20.06
C ALA A 67 -46.66 18.66 -20.60
N GLU A 68 -47.38 17.87 -19.80
CA GLU A 68 -47.36 17.60 -18.34
C GLU A 68 -48.29 16.39 -18.08
N GLU A 69 -48.05 15.56 -17.05
CA GLU A 69 -49.09 14.67 -16.47
C GLU A 69 -48.65 14.16 -15.08
N SER A 70 -49.62 13.71 -14.27
CA SER A 70 -49.58 13.85 -12.80
C SER A 70 -50.28 12.71 -12.04
N GLU A 71 -49.91 12.52 -10.77
CA GLU A 71 -50.71 12.06 -9.61
C GLU A 71 -49.75 12.15 -8.39
N GLU A 72 -50.01 12.89 -7.31
CA GLU A 72 -51.04 12.72 -6.26
C GLU A 72 -50.93 11.40 -5.48
N GLU A 73 -51.04 11.35 -4.14
CA GLU A 73 -50.80 12.33 -3.06
C GLU A 73 -50.71 11.56 -1.72
N GLN A 74 -50.15 12.17 -0.65
CA GLN A 74 -50.53 12.07 0.78
C GLN A 74 -49.32 12.19 1.74
N GLU A 75 -49.41 13.18 2.63
CA GLU A 75 -48.61 13.30 3.86
C GLU A 75 -49.48 12.87 5.07
N GLU A 76 -48.85 12.35 6.12
CA GLU A 76 -49.36 12.52 7.49
C GLU A 76 -48.21 12.85 8.45
N GLU A 77 -48.52 13.57 9.52
CA GLU A 77 -47.57 14.35 10.33
C GLU A 77 -47.10 13.61 11.61
N VAL A 78 -46.10 14.18 12.31
CA VAL A 78 -46.24 14.69 13.70
C VAL A 78 -44.85 15.01 14.30
N THR A 79 -44.58 16.32 14.39
CA THR A 79 -43.75 17.05 15.38
C THR A 79 -42.53 16.41 16.08
N GLN A 80 -41.42 17.17 16.18
CA GLN A 80 -41.09 17.82 17.47
C GLN A 80 -40.22 19.10 17.36
N THR A 81 -40.50 20.01 18.30
CA THR A 81 -40.18 21.45 18.37
C THR A 81 -38.71 21.89 18.43
N THR A 82 -38.42 23.09 17.90
CA THR A 82 -37.23 23.91 18.21
C THR A 82 -37.50 24.91 19.35
N PRO A 83 -36.46 25.52 19.96
CA PRO A 83 -36.17 26.95 19.64
C PRO A 83 -34.66 27.32 19.78
N LYS A 84 -34.13 28.50 19.40
CA LYS A 84 -34.52 29.63 18.51
C LYS A 84 -33.23 30.44 18.21
N LYS A 85 -33.09 31.04 17.02
CA LYS A 85 -32.19 32.20 16.79
C LYS A 85 -32.76 33.16 15.75
N GLY A 86 -32.95 34.42 16.14
CA GLY A 86 -32.85 35.59 15.24
C GLY A 86 -31.51 36.29 15.47
N SER A 87 -31.10 37.29 14.67
CA SER A 87 -31.77 37.92 13.53
C SER A 87 -30.75 38.41 12.49
N ALA A 88 -31.25 38.99 11.38
CA ALA A 88 -30.47 39.79 10.43
C ALA A 88 -29.88 41.08 11.11
N SER A 89 -29.00 41.90 10.50
CA SER A 89 -28.83 42.12 9.05
C SER A 89 -27.47 42.73 8.62
N GLN A 90 -27.39 42.96 7.31
CA GLN A 90 -26.49 43.75 6.43
C GLN A 90 -25.80 45.00 7.06
N ASN A 91 -24.73 45.62 6.51
CA ASN A 91 -24.43 45.82 5.08
C ASN A 91 -22.98 46.29 4.73
N ARG A 92 -22.49 45.87 3.55
CA ARG A 92 -21.56 46.52 2.57
C ARG A 92 -20.38 47.47 2.96
N LYS A 93 -19.20 47.09 2.43
CA LYS A 93 -18.19 47.88 1.67
C LYS A 93 -17.43 49.07 2.32
N LYS A 94 -16.07 48.96 2.35
CA LYS A 94 -15.13 49.68 1.45
C LYS A 94 -13.64 49.32 1.70
N SER A 95 -12.83 49.39 0.64
CA SER A 95 -11.36 49.53 0.61
C SER A 95 -11.04 50.88 -0.09
N PRO A 96 -9.79 51.43 -0.17
CA PRO A 96 -8.43 50.88 0.02
C PRO A 96 -7.67 51.55 1.24
N THR A 97 -6.34 51.80 1.39
CA THR A 97 -5.21 51.97 0.43
C THR A 97 -3.79 51.79 1.03
N LYS A 98 -2.87 51.32 0.16
CA LYS A 98 -1.38 51.31 0.11
C LYS A 98 -0.51 52.07 1.14
N ARG A 99 0.63 51.42 1.44
CA ARG A 99 2.03 51.93 1.63
C ARG A 99 2.38 52.82 2.85
N ALA A 100 3.34 52.31 3.65
CA ALA A 100 4.65 52.94 3.87
C ALA A 100 5.67 51.86 4.34
N VAL A 101 6.98 52.16 4.32
CA VAL A 101 8.08 51.28 4.76
C VAL A 101 9.06 52.07 5.61
N LYS A 102 9.58 51.50 6.70
CA LYS A 102 10.90 51.86 7.23
C LYS A 102 11.55 50.73 8.05
N VAL A 103 12.88 50.77 8.11
CA VAL A 103 13.76 49.79 8.76
C VAL A 103 14.66 50.51 9.77
N LYS A 104 14.85 49.91 10.95
CA LYS A 104 16.08 49.87 11.78
C LYS A 104 15.88 48.71 12.79
N ALA A 105 16.77 47.73 12.94
CA ALA A 105 18.22 47.72 13.24
C ALA A 105 18.48 47.66 14.76
N GLU A 106 19.40 46.80 15.16
CA GLU A 106 19.59 46.36 16.55
C GLU A 106 20.26 47.39 17.48
N ALA A 107 20.08 47.17 18.79
CA ALA A 107 21.05 47.50 19.83
C ALA A 107 20.89 46.47 20.96
N GLU A 108 21.99 45.86 21.40
CA GLU A 108 22.03 44.95 22.55
C GLU A 108 22.25 45.75 23.84
N ALA A 109 21.74 45.25 24.96
CA ALA A 109 22.12 45.67 26.30
C ALA A 109 21.98 44.49 27.26
N GLU A 110 22.99 44.30 28.12
CA GLU A 110 23.02 43.27 29.15
C GLU A 110 22.32 43.76 30.43
N GLU A 111 21.80 42.86 31.26
CA GLU A 111 21.21 43.20 32.57
C GLU A 111 21.72 42.24 33.65
N GLU A 112 22.25 42.79 34.75
CA GLU A 112 22.80 42.04 35.88
C GLU A 112 21.73 41.61 36.90
N VAL A 113 22.08 40.63 37.74
CA VAL A 113 21.14 40.01 38.69
C VAL A 113 21.15 40.69 40.06
N LYS A 114 19.97 41.16 40.50
CA LYS A 114 19.50 41.30 41.90
C LYS A 114 17.96 41.40 41.87
N GLY A 115 17.17 40.80 42.76
CA GLY A 115 17.51 39.85 43.83
C GLY A 115 16.93 40.29 45.18
N GLU A 116 15.68 39.92 45.46
CA GLU A 116 15.08 39.97 46.81
C GLU A 116 13.86 39.03 46.90
N GLU A 117 13.50 38.63 48.10
CA GLU A 117 12.30 37.84 48.45
C GLU A 117 11.13 38.84 48.73
N GLN A 118 9.88 38.49 49.04
CA GLN A 118 9.22 37.27 49.53
C GLN A 118 7.70 37.40 49.27
N ASP A 119 6.93 36.30 49.24
CA ASP A 119 5.55 36.16 49.78
C ASP A 119 4.83 34.90 49.26
N GLU A 120 3.88 34.38 50.05
CA GLU A 120 3.11 33.16 49.78
C GLU A 120 1.68 33.47 49.30
N GLU A 121 1.12 32.64 48.40
CA GLU A 121 -0.16 31.96 48.68
C GLU A 121 -0.44 30.78 47.72
N ASP A 122 -1.44 29.96 48.04
CA ASP A 122 -1.69 28.63 47.45
C ASP A 122 -2.41 28.68 46.07
N GLY A 123 -2.19 27.65 45.25
CA GLY A 123 -2.63 27.61 43.86
C GLY A 123 -2.41 26.27 43.15
N ALA A 124 -3.12 25.23 43.57
CA ALA A 124 -3.01 23.87 43.02
C ALA A 124 -3.35 23.78 41.51
N ALA A 125 -2.32 23.89 40.65
CA ALA A 125 -2.41 23.69 39.21
C ALA A 125 -1.54 22.52 38.73
N ALA A 126 -2.13 21.56 38.03
CA ALA A 126 -1.44 20.36 37.57
C ALA A 126 -0.31 20.69 36.55
N LYS A 127 0.95 20.57 36.99
CA LYS A 127 2.13 20.73 36.13
C LYS A 127 2.12 19.68 35.01
N LYS A 128 1.73 20.11 33.80
CA LYS A 128 2.04 19.38 32.56
C LYS A 128 3.55 19.16 32.52
N THR A 129 3.98 17.90 32.47
CA THR A 129 5.40 17.55 32.35
C THR A 129 5.94 17.98 30.99
N THR A 130 6.55 19.15 30.95
CA THR A 130 7.30 19.65 29.80
C THR A 130 8.44 18.67 29.54
N ARG A 131 8.35 17.92 28.43
CA ARG A 131 9.43 17.02 27.98
C ARG A 131 10.73 17.83 27.90
N LYS A 132 11.72 17.47 28.73
CA LYS A 132 13.02 18.13 28.81
C LYS A 132 13.60 18.23 27.39
N ARG A 133 13.95 19.45 26.96
CA ARG A 133 14.50 19.68 25.62
C ARG A 133 15.86 19.00 25.55
N LYS A 134 15.99 17.98 24.68
CA LYS A 134 17.22 17.18 24.59
C LYS A 134 18.46 18.06 24.40
N THR A 135 19.58 17.65 24.99
CA THR A 135 20.87 18.36 24.90
C THR A 135 21.40 18.38 23.46
N LYS A 136 22.60 18.94 23.24
CA LYS A 136 23.27 18.82 21.94
C LYS A 136 23.78 17.40 21.74
N GLU A 137 24.47 16.87 22.74
CA GLU A 137 25.07 15.53 22.75
C GLU A 137 24.02 14.42 22.63
N GLU A 138 22.88 14.53 23.32
CA GLU A 138 21.76 13.59 23.19
C GLU A 138 21.22 13.53 21.76
N LYS A 139 21.21 14.66 21.03
CA LYS A 139 20.80 14.68 19.61
C LYS A 139 21.88 14.16 18.68
N GLU A 140 23.15 14.45 18.95
CA GLU A 140 24.26 13.96 18.14
C GLU A 140 24.43 12.44 18.31
N ALA A 141 24.17 11.91 19.50
CA ALA A 141 24.03 10.47 19.74
C ALA A 141 22.81 9.87 19.01
N GLU A 142 21.64 10.52 19.02
CA GLU A 142 20.48 10.08 18.21
C GLU A 142 20.67 10.23 16.69
N MET A 143 21.68 10.97 16.24
CA MET A 143 22.04 11.09 14.81
C MET A 143 23.03 10.02 14.36
N LEU A 144 23.69 9.29 15.27
CA LEU A 144 24.49 8.11 14.93
C LEU A 144 23.55 6.97 14.47
N PRO A 145 23.92 6.20 13.43
CA PRO A 145 23.14 5.01 13.06
C PRO A 145 23.21 3.93 14.14
N LEU A 146 22.04 3.36 14.47
CA LEU A 146 21.89 2.18 15.34
C LEU A 146 22.50 0.93 14.71
N ALA A 147 22.56 0.88 13.38
CA ALA A 147 23.25 -0.13 12.60
C ALA A 147 23.89 0.48 11.34
N ALA A 148 25.08 0.00 10.96
CA ALA A 148 25.70 0.39 9.71
C ALA A 148 24.97 -0.24 8.51
N ARG A 149 24.84 0.50 7.39
CA ARG A 149 24.22 -0.01 6.16
C ARG A 149 25.12 -0.99 5.42
N THR A 150 24.57 -2.10 4.95
CA THR A 150 25.32 -3.09 4.15
C THR A 150 25.31 -2.68 2.68
N VAL A 151 26.10 -1.65 2.37
CA VAL A 151 26.20 -1.08 1.01
C VAL A 151 26.81 -2.11 0.05
N GLY A 152 26.22 -2.26 -1.14
CA GLY A 152 26.65 -3.26 -2.13
C GLY A 152 25.97 -4.63 -2.00
N SER A 153 25.09 -4.80 -1.01
CA SER A 153 24.16 -5.95 -0.95
C SER A 153 23.32 -6.04 -2.24
N LYS A 154 22.99 -7.26 -2.67
CA LYS A 154 22.01 -7.52 -3.72
C LYS A 154 20.56 -7.51 -3.21
N LEU A 155 20.37 -7.48 -1.90
CA LEU A 155 19.09 -7.52 -1.20
C LEU A 155 18.90 -6.19 -0.47
N PHE A 156 17.87 -5.44 -0.83
CA PHE A 156 17.67 -4.07 -0.35
C PHE A 156 16.70 -4.07 0.82
N VAL A 157 17.15 -4.62 1.96
CA VAL A 157 16.38 -4.68 3.21
C VAL A 157 16.27 -3.30 3.85
N GLY A 158 15.13 -2.96 4.42
CA GLY A 158 14.83 -1.68 5.07
C GLY A 158 13.55 -1.75 5.91
N ALA A 159 12.95 -0.61 6.21
CA ALA A 159 11.72 -0.54 7.02
C ALA A 159 10.78 0.59 6.57
N HIS A 160 9.52 0.56 7.01
CA HIS A 160 8.56 1.64 6.82
C HIS A 160 8.81 2.79 7.81
N VAL A 161 9.81 3.62 7.51
CA VAL A 161 10.29 4.67 8.42
C VAL A 161 9.41 5.93 8.43
N SER A 162 9.47 6.65 9.55
CA SER A 162 8.70 7.88 9.75
C SER A 162 9.18 9.05 8.88
N ALA A 163 8.24 9.71 8.22
CA ALA A 163 8.42 10.98 7.50
C ALA A 163 7.99 12.21 8.34
N ALA A 164 7.93 12.09 9.67
CA ALA A 164 7.55 13.19 10.56
C ALA A 164 8.51 14.39 10.40
N GLY A 165 7.96 15.60 10.21
CA GLY A 165 8.72 16.80 9.88
C GLY A 165 9.07 16.97 8.39
N GLY A 166 8.67 16.02 7.53
CA GLY A 166 8.82 16.08 6.07
C GLY A 166 9.53 14.85 5.50
N VAL A 167 9.24 14.54 4.23
CA VAL A 167 9.72 13.32 3.54
C VAL A 167 11.25 13.21 3.49
N GLN A 168 11.98 14.33 3.51
CA GLN A 168 13.44 14.35 3.56
C GLN A 168 14.00 13.65 4.83
N ASN A 169 13.23 13.62 5.92
CA ASN A 169 13.61 12.95 7.17
C ASN A 169 13.47 11.41 7.09
N ALA A 170 12.74 10.88 6.10
CA ALA A 170 12.63 9.44 5.91
C ALA A 170 13.97 8.84 5.44
N VAL A 171 14.74 9.56 4.61
CA VAL A 171 16.06 9.10 4.15
C VAL A 171 17.01 8.94 5.34
N THR A 172 17.09 9.93 6.24
CA THR A 172 17.96 9.86 7.42
C THR A 172 17.44 8.84 8.45
N ASN A 173 16.12 8.69 8.64
CA ASN A 173 15.57 7.62 9.47
C ASN A 173 15.88 6.22 8.92
N SER A 174 15.86 6.00 7.60
CA SER A 174 16.28 4.73 6.97
C SER A 174 17.76 4.45 7.21
N VAL A 175 18.63 5.45 7.00
CA VAL A 175 20.07 5.33 7.29
C VAL A 175 20.33 5.02 8.76
N HIS A 176 19.59 5.66 9.68
CA HIS A 176 19.75 5.46 11.12
C HIS A 176 19.42 4.04 11.58
N VAL A 177 18.50 3.32 10.92
CA VAL A 177 18.24 1.89 11.19
C VAL A 177 19.08 0.93 10.32
N GLY A 178 20.03 1.43 9.53
CA GLY A 178 20.87 0.61 8.66
C GLY A 178 20.20 0.14 7.35
N GLY A 179 19.06 0.72 6.98
CA GLY A 179 18.27 0.32 5.81
C GLY A 179 18.92 0.63 4.46
N ASN A 180 18.75 -0.28 3.50
CA ASN A 180 19.14 -0.16 2.09
C ASN A 180 17.96 0.11 1.16
N ALA A 181 16.74 -0.19 1.59
CA ALA A 181 15.48 0.38 1.08
C ALA A 181 14.74 1.14 2.19
N PHE A 182 13.58 1.72 1.87
CA PHE A 182 12.55 2.07 2.85
C PHE A 182 11.17 2.32 2.23
N ALA A 183 10.14 2.20 3.06
CA ALA A 183 8.83 2.78 2.80
C ALA A 183 8.58 4.03 3.66
N LEU A 184 7.60 4.83 3.28
CA LEU A 184 7.14 6.02 4.01
C LEU A 184 5.70 6.39 3.60
N PHE A 185 4.98 7.08 4.49
CA PHE A 185 3.80 7.84 4.07
C PHE A 185 4.24 9.22 3.54
N LEU A 186 3.79 9.58 2.33
CA LEU A 186 4.12 10.86 1.66
C LEU A 186 3.44 12.08 2.30
N LYS A 187 2.39 11.83 3.08
CA LYS A 187 1.52 12.80 3.76
C LYS A 187 0.83 12.13 4.95
N SER A 188 -0.05 12.82 5.68
CA SER A 188 -0.75 12.19 6.80
C SER A 188 -1.79 11.18 6.29
N GLN A 189 -1.55 9.91 6.58
CA GLN A 189 -2.47 8.81 6.27
C GLN A 189 -3.84 8.92 6.96
N ARG A 190 -3.96 9.80 7.98
CA ARG A 190 -5.17 10.03 8.78
C ARG A 190 -6.08 11.15 8.23
N LYS A 191 -5.73 11.77 7.09
CA LYS A 191 -6.45 12.92 6.51
C LYS A 191 -6.49 12.84 4.99
N TRP A 192 -7.62 13.19 4.40
CA TRP A 192 -7.75 13.39 2.95
C TRP A 192 -6.94 14.61 2.48
N ALA A 193 -7.29 15.80 2.97
CA ALA A 193 -6.59 17.03 2.65
C ALA A 193 -5.26 17.15 3.42
N ASN A 194 -4.18 17.34 2.66
CA ASN A 194 -2.82 17.57 3.16
C ASN A 194 -2.21 18.76 2.40
N PRO A 195 -1.27 19.53 3.00
CA PRO A 195 -0.61 20.61 2.29
C PRO A 195 0.25 20.08 1.14
N PRO A 196 0.45 20.87 0.07
CA PRO A 196 1.43 20.56 -0.97
C PRO A 196 2.83 20.34 -0.37
N ILE A 197 3.60 19.44 -0.98
CA ILE A 197 5.00 19.27 -0.62
C ILE A 197 5.81 20.53 -1.01
N THR A 198 6.75 20.95 -0.16
CA THR A 198 7.57 22.15 -0.43
C THR A 198 8.74 21.83 -1.36
N SER A 199 9.13 22.80 -2.19
CA SER A 199 10.30 22.69 -3.07
C SER A 199 11.60 22.42 -2.29
N GLU A 200 11.69 22.93 -1.06
CA GLU A 200 12.76 22.65 -0.12
C GLU A 200 12.80 21.17 0.27
N ALA A 201 11.67 20.58 0.71
CA ALA A 201 11.58 19.17 1.06
C ALA A 201 11.92 18.25 -0.13
N ILE A 202 11.46 18.58 -1.35
CA ILE A 202 11.83 17.86 -2.59
C ILE A 202 13.35 17.93 -2.82
N THR A 203 13.94 19.12 -2.66
CA THR A 203 15.38 19.34 -2.89
C THR A 203 16.22 18.58 -1.87
N MET A 204 15.88 18.71 -0.58
CA MET A 204 16.56 17.99 0.51
C MET A 204 16.44 16.48 0.35
N PHE A 205 15.25 15.95 0.03
CA PHE A 205 15.05 14.51 -0.20
C PHE A 205 15.97 13.99 -1.31
N LYS A 206 15.99 14.65 -2.47
CA LYS A 206 16.86 14.26 -3.60
C LYS A 206 18.35 14.38 -3.27
N GLN A 207 18.75 15.43 -2.53
CA GLN A 207 20.12 15.57 -2.04
C GLN A 207 20.52 14.43 -1.09
N GLN A 208 19.66 14.07 -0.14
CA GLN A 208 19.91 12.98 0.80
C GLN A 208 19.97 11.61 0.10
N CYS A 209 19.07 11.32 -0.85
CA CYS A 209 19.16 10.11 -1.67
C CYS A 209 20.47 10.05 -2.47
N ASN A 210 20.88 11.16 -3.10
CA ASN A 210 22.15 11.23 -3.85
C ASN A 210 23.40 11.13 -2.97
N HIS A 211 23.34 11.65 -1.73
CA HIS A 211 24.41 11.54 -0.75
C HIS A 211 24.56 10.08 -0.28
N HIS A 212 23.46 9.48 0.20
CA HIS A 212 23.43 8.12 0.73
C HIS A 212 23.29 7.00 -0.32
N LYS A 213 23.27 7.31 -1.63
CA LYS A 213 23.17 6.32 -2.72
C LYS A 213 21.89 5.47 -2.68
N PHE A 214 20.75 6.09 -2.35
CA PHE A 214 19.45 5.48 -2.63
C PHE A 214 19.04 5.81 -4.08
N GLU A 215 18.82 4.79 -4.90
CA GLU A 215 18.13 4.95 -6.19
C GLU A 215 16.64 5.13 -5.90
N SER A 216 16.15 6.38 -5.85
CA SER A 216 14.78 6.71 -5.45
C SER A 216 13.71 5.99 -6.28
N ASN A 217 14.03 5.61 -7.51
CA ASN A 217 13.16 4.88 -8.43
C ASN A 217 13.12 3.36 -8.21
N LYS A 218 13.99 2.80 -7.35
CA LYS A 218 14.06 1.35 -7.06
C LYS A 218 13.94 1.03 -5.57
N HIS A 219 14.62 1.78 -4.71
CA HIS A 219 14.83 1.42 -3.29
C HIS A 219 13.84 2.13 -2.34
N ILE A 220 12.87 2.87 -2.87
CA ILE A 220 11.91 3.64 -2.08
C ILE A 220 10.50 3.29 -2.54
N VAL A 221 9.67 2.78 -1.62
CA VAL A 221 8.32 2.28 -1.89
C VAL A 221 7.35 2.96 -0.92
N PRO A 222 6.84 4.16 -1.22
CA PRO A 222 5.90 4.85 -0.35
C PRO A 222 4.57 4.13 -0.29
N HIS A 223 3.95 4.13 0.89
CA HIS A 223 2.68 3.47 1.14
C HIS A 223 1.51 4.46 1.03
N GLY A 224 0.43 4.05 0.39
CA GLY A 224 -0.82 4.80 0.35
C GLY A 224 -1.57 4.80 1.68
N SER A 225 -2.46 5.78 1.88
CA SER A 225 -3.33 5.81 3.06
C SER A 225 -4.34 4.66 3.03
N TYR A 226 -4.51 3.99 4.17
CA TYR A 226 -5.56 2.98 4.42
C TYR A 226 -7.01 3.53 4.25
N LEU A 227 -7.19 4.84 4.11
CA LEU A 227 -8.49 5.45 3.77
C LEU A 227 -8.83 5.26 2.28
N VAL A 228 -7.83 5.12 1.41
CA VAL A 228 -8.03 5.01 -0.04
C VAL A 228 -8.61 3.63 -0.37
N ASN A 229 -9.77 3.64 -1.04
CA ASN A 229 -10.36 2.45 -1.64
C ASN A 229 -10.73 2.76 -3.10
N LEU A 230 -9.81 2.50 -4.03
CA LEU A 230 -10.07 2.74 -5.45
C LEU A 230 -11.14 1.82 -6.05
N ALA A 231 -11.41 0.68 -5.41
CA ALA A 231 -12.47 -0.26 -5.81
C ALA A 231 -13.88 0.20 -5.38
N HIS A 232 -14.03 1.34 -4.70
CA HIS A 232 -15.33 1.85 -4.26
C HIS A 232 -16.14 2.39 -5.46
N THR A 233 -17.40 1.97 -5.60
CA THR A 233 -18.27 2.29 -6.75
C THR A 233 -19.18 3.51 -6.55
N ASP A 234 -19.50 3.87 -5.30
CA ASP A 234 -20.14 5.16 -4.96
C ASP A 234 -19.32 6.35 -5.52
N PRO A 235 -19.91 7.26 -6.31
CA PRO A 235 -19.15 8.30 -7.03
C PRO A 235 -18.35 9.25 -6.13
N ASP A 236 -18.94 9.74 -5.04
CA ASP A 236 -18.30 10.73 -4.17
C ASP A 236 -17.09 10.13 -3.43
N ARG A 237 -17.24 8.89 -2.92
CA ARG A 237 -16.14 8.16 -2.30
C ARG A 237 -15.08 7.72 -3.31
N ALA A 238 -15.49 7.32 -4.51
CA ALA A 238 -14.57 6.96 -5.59
C ALA A 238 -13.69 8.16 -5.99
N GLN A 239 -14.29 9.34 -6.10
CA GLN A 239 -13.58 10.58 -6.44
C GLN A 239 -12.68 11.03 -5.27
N GLN A 240 -13.16 11.01 -4.03
CA GLN A 240 -12.35 11.31 -2.84
C GLN A 240 -11.13 10.36 -2.69
N ALA A 241 -11.30 9.07 -2.95
CA ALA A 241 -10.20 8.10 -2.96
C ALA A 241 -9.21 8.37 -4.11
N TYR A 242 -9.72 8.66 -5.32
CA TYR A 242 -8.90 8.99 -6.48
C TYR A 242 -8.07 10.26 -6.25
N ASP A 243 -8.66 11.33 -5.71
CA ASP A 243 -7.96 12.61 -5.52
C ASP A 243 -6.81 12.48 -4.50
N SER A 244 -6.99 11.69 -3.45
CA SER A 244 -5.87 11.35 -2.55
C SER A 244 -4.79 10.55 -3.27
N PHE A 245 -5.17 9.53 -4.04
CA PHE A 245 -4.25 8.66 -4.77
C PHE A 245 -3.45 9.41 -5.85
N ALA A 246 -4.09 10.28 -6.63
CA ALA A 246 -3.44 11.10 -7.64
C ALA A 246 -2.43 12.11 -7.03
N ASP A 247 -2.77 12.72 -5.89
CA ASP A 247 -1.83 13.56 -5.12
C ASP A 247 -0.63 12.76 -4.58
N ASP A 248 -0.79 11.47 -4.25
CA ASP A 248 0.34 10.61 -3.85
C ASP A 248 1.24 10.22 -5.03
N LEU A 249 0.67 9.87 -6.19
CA LEU A 249 1.46 9.63 -7.41
C LEU A 249 2.19 10.91 -7.88
N SER A 250 1.53 12.06 -7.77
CA SER A 250 2.15 13.37 -8.05
C SER A 250 3.31 13.68 -7.11
N ARG A 251 3.20 13.33 -5.82
CA ARG A 251 4.31 13.43 -4.85
C ARG A 251 5.45 12.48 -5.19
N CYS A 252 5.17 11.22 -5.57
CA CYS A 252 6.20 10.28 -6.02
C CYS A 252 6.98 10.83 -7.22
N ASN A 253 6.28 11.28 -8.26
CA ASN A 253 6.88 11.86 -9.46
C ASN A 253 7.73 13.11 -9.12
N GLN A 254 7.20 14.03 -8.32
CA GLN A 254 7.96 15.20 -7.83
C GLN A 254 9.23 14.82 -7.07
N LEU A 255 9.22 13.74 -6.30
CA LEU A 255 10.38 13.22 -5.56
C LEU A 255 11.35 12.37 -6.41
N GLY A 256 10.97 11.98 -7.62
CA GLY A 256 11.75 11.05 -8.46
C GLY A 256 11.64 9.59 -8.03
N ILE A 257 10.55 9.25 -7.32
CA ILE A 257 10.20 7.89 -6.93
C ILE A 257 9.38 7.26 -8.06
N GLN A 258 9.60 5.98 -8.36
CA GLN A 258 8.87 5.24 -9.42
C GLN A 258 8.05 4.05 -8.92
N LEU A 259 8.11 3.70 -7.64
CA LEU A 259 7.26 2.67 -7.03
C LEU A 259 6.29 3.34 -6.07
N TYR A 260 5.04 2.88 -6.03
CA TYR A 260 4.05 3.35 -5.05
C TYR A 260 3.14 2.20 -4.65
N ASN A 261 3.16 1.81 -3.38
CA ASN A 261 2.40 0.67 -2.86
C ASN A 261 1.05 1.08 -2.28
N PHE A 262 0.03 0.27 -2.52
CA PHE A 262 -1.28 0.44 -1.90
C PHE A 262 -2.05 -0.89 -1.85
N HIS A 263 -2.88 -1.04 -0.81
CA HIS A 263 -3.86 -2.12 -0.76
C HIS A 263 -4.87 -1.93 -1.92
N PRO A 264 -5.19 -2.97 -2.72
CA PRO A 264 -6.14 -2.88 -3.83
C PRO A 264 -7.53 -2.35 -3.42
N GLY A 265 -7.91 -2.56 -2.17
CA GLY A 265 -9.11 -2.01 -1.55
C GLY A 265 -10.14 -3.08 -1.20
N ASN A 266 -11.41 -2.73 -1.27
CA ASN A 266 -12.51 -3.66 -1.01
C ASN A 266 -13.79 -3.31 -1.79
N ALA A 267 -14.56 -4.33 -2.15
CA ALA A 267 -15.78 -4.20 -2.94
C ALA A 267 -16.95 -3.50 -2.22
N ALA A 268 -16.83 -3.17 -0.94
CA ALA A 268 -17.85 -2.51 -0.12
C ALA A 268 -19.24 -3.18 -0.23
N SER A 269 -20.18 -2.56 -0.96
CA SER A 269 -21.54 -3.07 -1.20
C SER A 269 -21.80 -3.48 -2.66
N SER A 270 -20.76 -3.59 -3.49
CA SER A 270 -20.82 -3.92 -4.92
C SER A 270 -20.45 -5.38 -5.19
N THR A 271 -20.63 -5.85 -6.43
CA THR A 271 -20.14 -7.17 -6.85
C THR A 271 -18.60 -7.15 -6.95
N ARG A 272 -17.97 -8.31 -6.73
CA ARG A 272 -16.50 -8.44 -6.84
C ARG A 272 -16.00 -7.99 -8.21
N GLU A 273 -16.67 -8.40 -9.28
CA GLU A 273 -16.40 -8.01 -10.66
C GLU A 273 -16.45 -6.48 -10.85
N ALA A 274 -17.52 -5.82 -10.42
CA ALA A 274 -17.64 -4.36 -10.53
C ALA A 274 -16.53 -3.63 -9.78
N ALA A 275 -16.13 -4.14 -8.61
CA ALA A 275 -15.05 -3.57 -7.81
C ALA A 275 -13.66 -3.75 -8.46
N LEU A 276 -13.37 -4.89 -9.09
CA LEU A 276 -12.14 -5.13 -9.87
C LEU A 276 -12.07 -4.21 -11.10
N HIS A 277 -13.18 -4.08 -11.84
CA HIS A 277 -13.29 -3.16 -12.97
C HIS A 277 -13.14 -1.69 -12.55
N GLN A 278 -13.73 -1.30 -11.43
CA GLN A 278 -13.63 0.06 -10.88
C GLN A 278 -12.20 0.40 -10.45
N LEU A 279 -11.52 -0.52 -9.76
CA LEU A 279 -10.10 -0.38 -9.41
C LEU A 279 -9.22 -0.23 -10.67
N ALA A 280 -9.36 -1.11 -11.66
CA ALA A 280 -8.59 -1.04 -12.90
C ALA A 280 -8.89 0.24 -13.70
N SER A 281 -10.14 0.70 -13.71
CA SER A 281 -10.56 1.97 -14.32
C SER A 281 -9.84 3.18 -13.68
N GLN A 282 -9.77 3.22 -12.35
CA GLN A 282 -9.11 4.31 -11.62
C GLN A 282 -7.58 4.28 -11.77
N LEU A 283 -6.97 3.09 -11.91
CA LEU A 283 -5.56 2.96 -12.30
C LEU A 283 -5.33 3.45 -13.73
N ASN A 284 -6.14 3.01 -14.69
CA ASN A 284 -6.06 3.48 -16.08
C ASN A 284 -6.21 5.00 -16.18
N ARG A 285 -7.13 5.59 -15.39
CA ARG A 285 -7.30 7.06 -15.27
C ARG A 285 -6.04 7.74 -14.75
N SER A 286 -5.41 7.21 -13.69
CA SER A 286 -4.19 7.81 -13.14
C SER A 286 -2.98 7.64 -14.06
N HIS A 287 -2.91 6.55 -14.82
CA HIS A 287 -1.83 6.31 -15.79
C HIS A 287 -1.84 7.31 -16.96
N GLN A 288 -3.01 7.90 -17.27
CA GLN A 288 -3.14 8.99 -18.25
C GLN A 288 -2.88 10.39 -17.66
N ASP A 289 -2.78 10.54 -16.33
CA ASP A 289 -2.53 11.83 -15.69
C ASP A 289 -1.04 12.20 -15.77
N PRO A 290 -0.64 13.29 -16.46
CA PRO A 290 0.76 13.67 -16.60
C PRO A 290 1.46 13.99 -15.27
N SER A 291 0.71 14.35 -14.22
CA SER A 291 1.29 14.59 -12.89
C SER A 291 1.79 13.31 -12.23
N SER A 292 1.26 12.14 -12.60
CA SER A 292 1.72 10.83 -12.14
C SER A 292 3.06 10.40 -12.75
N GLY A 293 3.54 11.07 -13.81
CA GLY A 293 4.81 10.78 -14.47
C GLY A 293 4.95 9.32 -14.91
N ALA A 294 6.03 8.68 -14.47
CA ALA A 294 6.34 7.27 -14.75
C ALA A 294 6.24 6.38 -13.48
N VAL A 295 5.38 6.74 -12.52
CA VAL A 295 5.19 5.95 -11.29
C VAL A 295 4.43 4.66 -11.60
N LEU A 296 4.97 3.52 -11.18
CA LEU A 296 4.32 2.21 -11.16
C LEU A 296 3.47 2.09 -9.89
N THR A 297 2.22 1.65 -10.07
CA THR A 297 1.28 1.38 -8.98
C THR A 297 1.39 -0.09 -8.58
N LEU A 298 1.79 -0.37 -7.34
CA LEU A 298 1.95 -1.72 -6.81
C LEU A 298 0.70 -2.13 -6.04
N LEU A 299 0.02 -3.16 -6.54
CA LEU A 299 -1.09 -3.82 -5.87
C LEU A 299 -0.52 -4.74 -4.79
N GLU A 300 -0.85 -4.51 -3.53
CA GLU A 300 -0.39 -5.40 -2.47
C GLU A 300 -1.23 -6.69 -2.37
N THR A 301 -0.58 -7.81 -2.05
CA THR A 301 -1.24 -9.03 -1.56
C THR A 301 -1.90 -8.78 -0.20
N MET A 302 -3.15 -9.20 0.00
CA MET A 302 -3.91 -8.92 1.22
C MET A 302 -4.21 -10.17 2.07
N ALA A 303 -4.20 -10.01 3.40
CA ALA A 303 -4.38 -11.10 4.39
C ALA A 303 -5.72 -11.88 4.37
N VAL A 304 -6.66 -11.60 3.47
CA VAL A 304 -8.05 -12.07 3.55
C VAL A 304 -8.48 -12.66 2.20
N PRO A 305 -8.50 -13.99 2.02
CA PRO A 305 -8.69 -14.65 0.72
C PRO A 305 -10.16 -14.68 0.26
N SER A 306 -11.10 -14.42 1.18
CA SER A 306 -12.52 -14.33 0.88
C SER A 306 -13.23 -13.36 1.81
N GLY A 307 -14.12 -12.54 1.23
CA GLY A 307 -14.75 -11.39 1.89
C GLY A 307 -14.81 -10.19 0.96
N ASN A 308 -14.87 -8.98 1.52
CA ASN A 308 -14.98 -7.77 0.70
C ASN A 308 -13.62 -7.28 0.19
N THR A 309 -12.52 -7.55 0.89
CA THR A 309 -11.15 -7.22 0.49
C THR A 309 -10.80 -7.83 -0.88
N ILE A 310 -9.96 -7.11 -1.64
CA ILE A 310 -9.45 -7.49 -2.96
C ILE A 310 -7.92 -7.63 -2.86
N GLY A 311 -7.36 -8.59 -3.61
CA GLY A 311 -5.95 -8.96 -3.55
C GLY A 311 -5.67 -10.11 -2.58
N GLY A 312 -6.72 -10.81 -2.12
CA GLY A 312 -6.62 -11.94 -1.20
C GLY A 312 -6.20 -13.25 -1.86
N THR A 313 -6.22 -13.31 -3.19
CA THR A 313 -5.63 -14.38 -4.00
C THR A 313 -4.87 -13.79 -5.19
N PHE A 314 -3.92 -14.53 -5.74
CA PHE A 314 -3.15 -14.09 -6.90
C PHE A 314 -4.03 -13.89 -8.14
N ASP A 315 -5.13 -14.64 -8.30
CA ASP A 315 -6.08 -14.48 -9.40
C ASP A 315 -6.77 -13.10 -9.40
N GLU A 316 -6.99 -12.49 -8.23
CA GLU A 316 -7.54 -11.12 -8.17
C GLU A 316 -6.54 -10.09 -8.67
N LEU A 317 -5.26 -10.24 -8.29
CA LEU A 317 -4.19 -9.35 -8.75
C LEU A 317 -4.02 -9.48 -10.26
N ALA A 318 -4.01 -10.72 -10.78
CA ALA A 318 -3.97 -11.01 -12.21
C ALA A 318 -5.18 -10.42 -12.96
N ALA A 319 -6.39 -10.51 -12.40
CA ALA A 319 -7.60 -9.94 -12.99
C ALA A 319 -7.53 -8.40 -13.10
N VAL A 320 -7.02 -7.71 -12.08
CA VAL A 320 -6.80 -6.25 -12.14
C VAL A 320 -5.74 -5.91 -13.19
N ILE A 321 -4.60 -6.61 -13.19
CA ILE A 321 -3.49 -6.40 -14.13
C ILE A 321 -3.92 -6.67 -15.59
N ALA A 322 -4.80 -7.65 -15.82
CA ALA A 322 -5.39 -7.91 -17.12
C ALA A 322 -6.20 -6.70 -17.64
N LEU A 323 -6.99 -6.07 -16.77
CA LEU A 323 -7.83 -4.90 -17.06
C LEU A 323 -7.07 -3.56 -17.11
N VAL A 324 -5.86 -3.49 -16.57
CA VAL A 324 -4.97 -2.32 -16.74
C VAL A 324 -4.42 -2.27 -18.17
N ALA A 325 -4.56 -1.13 -18.82
CA ALA A 325 -4.12 -0.90 -20.20
C ALA A 325 -2.59 -0.76 -20.29
N ASP A 326 -1.99 0.14 -19.49
CA ASP A 326 -0.54 0.29 -19.40
C ASP A 326 0.05 -0.70 -18.39
N LYS A 327 0.33 -1.90 -18.88
CA LYS A 327 0.96 -2.98 -18.11
C LYS A 327 2.41 -2.69 -17.68
N SER A 328 3.04 -1.63 -18.19
CA SER A 328 4.35 -1.18 -17.68
C SER A 328 4.25 -0.38 -16.38
N ARG A 329 3.06 0.15 -16.06
CA ARG A 329 2.79 1.02 -14.91
C ARG A 329 2.03 0.35 -13.77
N VAL A 330 1.85 -0.96 -13.81
CA VAL A 330 1.31 -1.76 -12.69
C VAL A 330 2.32 -2.83 -12.26
N GLY A 331 2.29 -3.18 -10.98
CA GLY A 331 3.06 -4.29 -10.40
C GLY A 331 2.41 -4.79 -9.13
N VAL A 332 3.14 -5.60 -8.38
CA VAL A 332 2.72 -6.19 -7.11
C VAL A 332 3.79 -5.97 -6.04
N CYS A 333 3.34 -5.70 -4.81
CA CYS A 333 4.12 -5.90 -3.60
C CYS A 333 3.63 -7.19 -2.92
N LEU A 334 4.57 -8.06 -2.54
CA LEU A 334 4.27 -9.32 -1.84
C LEU A 334 4.58 -9.12 -0.35
N ASP A 335 3.55 -9.08 0.48
CA ASP A 335 3.68 -9.12 1.93
C ASP A 335 3.65 -10.56 2.46
N THR A 336 4.69 -10.96 3.18
CA THR A 336 4.82 -12.35 3.67
C THR A 336 3.79 -12.73 4.73
N CYS A 337 3.37 -11.79 5.58
CA CYS A 337 2.33 -12.02 6.59
C CYS A 337 0.94 -12.15 5.93
N HIS A 338 0.63 -11.32 4.93
CA HIS A 338 -0.62 -11.32 4.18
C HIS A 338 -0.77 -12.59 3.35
N VAL A 339 0.26 -12.99 2.60
CA VAL A 339 0.29 -14.24 1.83
C VAL A 339 0.09 -15.46 2.73
N PHE A 340 0.72 -15.46 3.92
CA PHE A 340 0.54 -16.51 4.94
C PHE A 340 -0.86 -16.51 5.58
N ALA A 341 -1.37 -15.33 5.95
CA ALA A 341 -2.72 -15.17 6.51
C ALA A 341 -3.83 -15.50 5.50
N ALA A 342 -3.55 -15.35 4.20
CA ALA A 342 -4.41 -15.80 3.10
C ALA A 342 -4.40 -17.32 2.90
N GLY A 343 -3.33 -18.01 3.30
CA GLY A 343 -3.25 -19.48 3.33
C GLY A 343 -2.11 -20.10 2.50
N HIS A 344 -1.26 -19.28 1.87
CA HIS A 344 -0.10 -19.76 1.13
C HIS A 344 1.08 -19.94 2.11
N ASP A 345 1.61 -21.16 2.24
CA ASP A 345 2.64 -21.47 3.24
C ASP A 345 4.06 -21.15 2.73
N LEU A 346 4.83 -20.39 3.52
CA LEU A 346 6.20 -19.96 3.19
C LEU A 346 7.27 -20.59 4.10
N ARG A 347 6.87 -21.40 5.09
CA ARG A 347 7.72 -21.84 6.21
C ARG A 347 8.83 -22.81 5.81
N THR A 348 8.58 -23.67 4.82
CA THR A 348 9.56 -24.63 4.31
C THR A 348 10.04 -24.26 2.91
N PRO A 349 11.28 -24.62 2.50
CA PRO A 349 11.77 -24.33 1.16
C PRO A 349 10.86 -24.85 0.04
N ALA A 350 10.26 -26.03 0.23
CA ALA A 350 9.34 -26.63 -0.74
C ALA A 350 8.00 -25.86 -0.83
N ALA A 351 7.43 -25.44 0.30
CA ALA A 351 6.20 -24.66 0.32
C ALA A 351 6.43 -23.27 -0.30
N PHE A 352 7.48 -22.56 0.13
CA PHE A 352 7.91 -21.28 -0.43
C PHE A 352 8.16 -21.36 -1.95
N ALA A 353 8.90 -22.37 -2.43
CA ALA A 353 9.11 -22.57 -3.86
C ALA A 353 7.81 -22.82 -4.63
N GLY A 354 6.86 -23.54 -4.03
CA GLY A 354 5.51 -23.76 -4.54
C GLY A 354 4.73 -22.45 -4.69
N VAL A 355 4.68 -21.62 -3.64
CA VAL A 355 3.98 -20.32 -3.66
C VAL A 355 4.60 -19.36 -4.68
N MET A 356 5.93 -19.30 -4.77
CA MET A 356 6.61 -18.46 -5.76
C MET A 356 6.38 -18.95 -7.20
N SER A 357 6.25 -20.26 -7.42
CA SER A 357 5.87 -20.83 -8.73
C SER A 357 4.39 -20.63 -9.05
N GLU A 358 3.53 -20.62 -8.03
CA GLU A 358 2.10 -20.27 -8.17
C GLU A 358 1.94 -18.80 -8.57
N PHE A 359 2.67 -17.90 -7.90
CA PHE A 359 2.71 -16.47 -8.23
C PHE A 359 3.18 -16.25 -9.67
N ASP A 360 4.26 -16.90 -10.11
CA ASP A 360 4.76 -16.77 -11.48
C ASP A 360 3.76 -17.30 -12.52
N ARG A 361 3.05 -18.39 -12.21
CA ARG A 361 2.03 -18.98 -13.08
C ARG A 361 0.76 -18.12 -13.22
N VAL A 362 0.36 -17.41 -12.16
CA VAL A 362 -0.92 -16.66 -12.11
C VAL A 362 -0.74 -15.18 -12.44
N VAL A 363 0.28 -14.54 -11.85
CA VAL A 363 0.58 -13.11 -12.00
C VAL A 363 1.79 -12.89 -12.90
N GLY A 364 2.85 -13.68 -12.70
CA GLY A 364 4.15 -13.52 -13.36
C GLY A 364 5.15 -12.70 -12.54
N LEU A 365 6.34 -13.25 -12.30
CA LEU A 365 7.42 -12.59 -11.54
C LEU A 365 7.84 -11.24 -12.13
N ALA A 366 7.61 -11.03 -13.43
CA ALA A 366 7.82 -9.74 -14.08
C ALA A 366 7.04 -8.58 -13.42
N TYR A 367 5.92 -8.85 -12.74
CA TYR A 367 5.15 -7.83 -12.00
C TYR A 367 5.56 -7.68 -10.54
N LEU A 368 6.36 -8.58 -9.95
CA LEU A 368 6.84 -8.43 -8.57
C LEU A 368 7.88 -7.29 -8.51
N LYS A 369 7.57 -6.21 -7.79
CA LYS A 369 8.43 -5.00 -7.71
C LYS A 369 8.91 -4.67 -6.31
N ALA A 370 8.30 -5.23 -5.27
CA ALA A 370 8.65 -4.97 -3.87
C ALA A 370 8.20 -6.16 -2.99
N LEU A 371 8.76 -6.24 -1.79
CA LEU A 371 8.27 -7.11 -0.73
C LEU A 371 8.08 -6.32 0.56
N HIS A 372 7.02 -6.64 1.29
CA HIS A 372 6.95 -6.37 2.72
C HIS A 372 7.31 -7.66 3.47
N VAL A 373 8.28 -7.56 4.39
CA VAL A 373 8.92 -8.71 5.03
C VAL A 373 8.48 -8.74 6.48
N ASN A 374 7.34 -9.36 6.72
CA ASN A 374 6.64 -9.38 8.00
C ASN A 374 6.36 -10.82 8.44
N ASP A 375 6.68 -11.13 9.71
CA ASP A 375 6.20 -12.37 10.34
C ASP A 375 4.72 -12.19 10.74
N SER A 376 3.99 -13.28 11.02
CA SER A 376 2.58 -13.21 11.38
C SER A 376 2.36 -13.65 12.83
N LYS A 377 1.68 -12.82 13.62
CA LYS A 377 1.21 -13.20 14.96
C LYS A 377 0.07 -14.22 14.91
N ALA A 378 -0.51 -14.46 13.72
CA ALA A 378 -1.64 -15.35 13.53
C ALA A 378 -1.26 -16.59 12.70
N PRO A 379 -1.93 -17.73 12.87
CA PRO A 379 -1.64 -18.95 12.11
C PRO A 379 -1.97 -18.82 10.62
N LEU A 380 -1.42 -19.76 9.83
CA LEU A 380 -1.66 -19.94 8.39
C LEU A 380 -3.16 -19.91 8.08
N GLY A 381 -3.57 -19.15 7.06
CA GLY A 381 -4.97 -19.08 6.61
C GLY A 381 -5.96 -18.45 7.60
N SER A 382 -5.48 -17.78 8.66
CA SER A 382 -6.32 -17.19 9.71
C SER A 382 -7.23 -16.05 9.25
N GLY A 383 -6.96 -15.43 8.09
CA GLY A 383 -7.66 -14.24 7.63
C GLY A 383 -7.40 -13.03 8.54
N ARG A 384 -6.16 -12.88 9.03
CA ARG A 384 -5.72 -11.80 9.93
C ARG A 384 -4.39 -11.20 9.49
N ASP A 385 -4.44 -9.96 9.02
CA ASP A 385 -3.35 -9.00 9.16
C ASP A 385 -3.07 -8.81 10.66
N LEU A 386 -1.87 -9.21 11.10
CA LEU A 386 -1.26 -8.96 12.42
C LEU A 386 0.25 -9.22 12.35
N HIS A 387 1.07 -8.19 12.09
CA HIS A 387 2.52 -8.36 11.95
C HIS A 387 3.21 -8.74 13.28
N ALA A 388 4.11 -9.72 13.21
CA ALA A 388 5.06 -10.13 14.23
C ALA A 388 6.48 -9.67 13.86
N ASN A 389 7.39 -9.72 14.82
CA ASN A 389 8.81 -9.51 14.58
C ASN A 389 9.44 -10.73 13.91
N ILE A 390 10.52 -10.52 13.16
CA ILE A 390 11.18 -11.57 12.36
C ILE A 390 11.53 -12.78 13.23
N GLY A 391 11.00 -13.95 12.87
CA GLY A 391 11.20 -15.23 13.54
C GLY A 391 10.36 -15.46 14.80
N THR A 392 9.61 -14.47 15.29
CA THR A 392 8.80 -14.62 16.52
C THR A 392 7.35 -15.02 16.27
N GLY A 393 6.87 -14.92 15.03
CA GLY A 393 5.51 -15.30 14.66
C GLY A 393 5.42 -16.75 14.15
N PHE A 394 4.32 -17.05 13.47
CA PHE A 394 3.99 -18.36 12.93
C PHE A 394 4.73 -18.68 11.62
N LEU A 395 5.41 -17.72 10.99
CA LEU A 395 6.31 -17.99 9.85
C LEU A 395 7.66 -18.53 10.33
N GLY A 396 8.19 -18.02 11.44
CA GLY A 396 9.47 -18.46 12.02
C GLY A 396 10.68 -18.10 11.16
N LEU A 397 11.89 -18.33 11.66
CA LEU A 397 13.11 -17.82 11.01
C LEU A 397 13.37 -18.49 9.65
N ARG A 398 12.94 -19.74 9.48
CA ARG A 398 13.11 -20.51 8.24
C ARG A 398 12.38 -19.90 7.03
N ALA A 399 11.24 -19.26 7.23
CA ALA A 399 10.55 -18.54 6.15
C ALA A 399 11.40 -17.39 5.60
N PHE A 400 12.04 -16.63 6.49
CA PHE A 400 12.90 -15.51 6.12
C PHE A 400 14.23 -15.96 5.54
N HIS A 401 14.74 -17.12 5.96
CA HIS A 401 15.89 -17.75 5.31
C HIS A 401 15.57 -18.08 3.84
N ASN A 402 14.37 -18.60 3.55
CA ASN A 402 13.94 -18.87 2.17
C ASN A 402 13.90 -17.57 1.33
N VAL A 403 13.32 -16.49 1.88
CA VAL A 403 13.27 -15.16 1.23
C VAL A 403 14.66 -14.58 0.97
N MET A 404 15.54 -14.58 1.98
CA MET A 404 16.86 -13.96 1.90
C MET A 404 17.88 -14.75 1.06
N ASN A 405 17.55 -15.97 0.64
CA ASN A 405 18.40 -16.80 -0.23
C ASN A 405 17.81 -17.03 -1.63
N ASP A 406 16.65 -16.47 -1.97
CA ASP A 406 16.05 -16.61 -3.31
C ASP A 406 16.67 -15.62 -4.33
N PRO A 407 17.33 -16.11 -5.40
CA PRO A 407 17.91 -15.23 -6.43
C PRO A 407 16.85 -14.41 -7.20
N ARG A 408 15.58 -14.85 -7.23
CA ARG A 408 14.47 -14.14 -7.90
C ARG A 408 14.12 -12.81 -7.23
N LEU A 409 14.53 -12.63 -5.96
CA LEU A 409 14.21 -11.44 -5.16
C LEU A 409 15.35 -10.42 -5.10
N GLN A 410 16.49 -10.70 -5.75
CA GLN A 410 17.63 -9.78 -5.81
C GLN A 410 17.31 -8.53 -6.62
N GLY A 411 17.73 -7.37 -6.15
CA GLY A 411 17.42 -6.07 -6.73
C GLY A 411 16.06 -5.47 -6.31
N LEU A 412 15.22 -6.22 -5.58
CA LEU A 412 13.94 -5.71 -5.08
C LEU A 412 14.10 -5.02 -3.72
N PRO A 413 13.35 -3.93 -3.45
CA PRO A 413 13.19 -3.37 -2.11
C PRO A 413 12.41 -4.34 -1.21
N MET A 414 12.93 -4.56 -0.01
CA MET A 414 12.37 -5.41 1.04
C MET A 414 12.13 -4.56 2.28
N VAL A 415 10.88 -4.43 2.74
CA VAL A 415 10.48 -3.46 3.76
C VAL A 415 9.91 -4.17 4.99
N LEU A 416 10.52 -3.98 6.15
CA LEU A 416 9.91 -4.33 7.45
C LEU A 416 8.77 -3.36 7.78
N GLU A 417 7.60 -3.91 8.10
CA GLU A 417 6.49 -3.21 8.75
C GLU A 417 6.14 -3.88 10.08
N THR A 418 7.16 -4.50 10.69
CA THR A 418 7.12 -5.20 11.97
C THR A 418 6.88 -4.21 13.12
N PRO A 419 6.21 -4.65 14.21
CA PRO A 419 5.90 -3.77 15.33
C PRO A 419 7.16 -3.34 16.09
N ILE A 420 7.28 -2.03 16.33
CA ILE A 420 8.35 -1.40 17.15
C ILE A 420 7.84 -0.81 18.47
N ASP A 421 6.53 -0.85 18.70
CA ASP A 421 5.88 -0.39 19.93
C ASP A 421 6.18 -1.34 21.10
N GLY A 422 7.00 -0.89 22.05
CA GLY A 422 7.33 -1.60 23.28
C GLY A 422 6.91 -0.84 24.55
N PRO A 423 6.89 -1.48 25.74
CA PRO A 423 6.69 -0.78 27.00
C PRO A 423 7.85 0.21 27.24
N ASP A 424 7.54 1.42 27.70
CA ASP A 424 8.54 2.45 28.04
C ASP A 424 9.39 1.97 29.23
N PRO A 425 10.73 1.86 29.11
CA PRO A 425 11.60 1.41 30.19
C PRO A 425 11.53 2.27 31.47
N ALA A 426 11.08 3.52 31.37
CA ALA A 426 10.87 4.41 32.51
C ALA A 426 9.45 4.37 33.09
N ASP A 427 8.46 3.84 32.36
CA ASP A 427 7.09 3.59 32.85
C ASP A 427 6.41 2.50 32.00
N PRO A 428 6.42 1.23 32.42
CA PRO A 428 5.82 0.12 31.68
C PRO A 428 4.30 0.21 31.40
N LYS A 429 3.62 1.25 31.90
CA LYS A 429 2.22 1.58 31.53
C LYS A 429 2.10 2.45 30.28
N LYS A 430 3.22 2.98 29.77
CA LYS A 430 3.31 3.70 28.49
C LYS A 430 3.91 2.80 27.41
N THR A 431 3.70 3.19 26.16
CA THR A 431 4.26 2.57 24.97
C THR A 431 5.17 3.57 24.25
N VAL A 432 6.29 3.09 23.70
CA VAL A 432 7.28 3.89 22.96
C VAL A 432 7.81 3.10 21.76
N GLU A 433 8.14 3.82 20.68
CA GLU A 433 8.76 3.26 19.47
C GLU A 433 10.27 2.95 19.72
N ASP A 434 10.66 1.68 19.79
CA ASP A 434 12.08 1.27 19.72
C ASP A 434 12.51 1.07 18.25
N LYS A 435 13.05 2.12 17.63
CA LYS A 435 13.66 2.05 16.30
C LYS A 435 14.80 1.02 16.19
N GLY A 436 15.39 0.63 17.33
CA GLY A 436 16.38 -0.43 17.40
C GLY A 436 15.83 -1.81 17.02
N VAL A 437 14.51 -2.03 17.09
CA VAL A 437 13.87 -3.26 16.59
C VAL A 437 14.21 -3.47 15.12
N TRP A 438 13.90 -2.50 14.25
CA TRP A 438 14.22 -2.59 12.81
C TRP A 438 15.72 -2.67 12.55
N ALA A 439 16.55 -1.97 13.32
CA ALA A 439 18.00 -2.06 13.16
C ALA A 439 18.54 -3.48 13.46
N ARG A 440 17.96 -4.18 14.45
CA ARG A 440 18.27 -5.57 14.77
C ARG A 440 17.68 -6.54 13.75
N GLU A 441 16.47 -6.30 13.27
CA GLU A 441 15.80 -7.16 12.28
C GLU A 441 16.41 -7.05 10.87
N ILE A 442 16.86 -5.87 10.43
CA ILE A 442 17.63 -5.70 9.19
C ILE A 442 18.91 -6.54 9.26
N LYS A 443 19.62 -6.50 10.41
CA LYS A 443 20.85 -7.29 10.60
C LYS A 443 20.59 -8.79 10.72
N LEU A 444 19.47 -9.19 11.31
CA LEU A 444 19.01 -10.58 11.34
C LEU A 444 18.72 -11.10 9.92
N LEU A 445 17.96 -10.35 9.11
CA LEU A 445 17.69 -10.74 7.72
C LEU A 445 18.98 -10.82 6.89
N GLU A 446 19.90 -9.86 7.06
CA GLU A 446 21.19 -9.85 6.37
C GLU A 446 22.11 -11.00 6.80
N SER A 447 22.04 -11.50 8.04
CA SER A 447 22.85 -12.65 8.47
C SER A 447 22.32 -14.00 8.00
N LEU A 448 21.04 -14.12 7.62
CA LEU A 448 20.47 -15.35 7.05
C LEU A 448 21.01 -15.70 5.65
N VAL A 449 21.68 -14.76 4.97
CA VAL A 449 22.22 -14.95 3.62
C VAL A 449 23.39 -15.94 3.68
N GLY A 450 23.21 -17.14 3.13
CA GLY A 450 24.21 -18.21 3.15
C GLY A 450 24.38 -18.93 4.49
N MET A 451 23.58 -18.60 5.51
CA MET A 451 23.60 -19.29 6.81
C MET A 451 23.16 -20.75 6.67
N ASP A 452 23.88 -21.68 7.30
CA ASP A 452 23.46 -23.07 7.42
C ASP A 452 22.33 -23.19 8.45
N VAL A 453 21.24 -23.85 8.07
CA VAL A 453 20.04 -24.05 8.91
C VAL A 453 20.12 -25.28 9.80
N GLU A 454 21.00 -26.23 9.48
CA GLU A 454 21.28 -27.39 10.33
C GLU A 454 22.41 -27.09 11.34
N GLY A 455 23.04 -25.91 11.23
CA GLY A 455 24.08 -25.42 12.12
C GLY A 455 23.55 -24.85 13.44
N GLU A 456 24.35 -24.97 14.50
CA GLU A 456 24.00 -24.56 15.87
C GLU A 456 23.56 -23.09 15.99
N GLU A 457 24.13 -22.19 15.17
CA GLU A 457 23.79 -20.76 15.20
C GLU A 457 22.34 -20.52 14.77
N PHE A 458 21.90 -21.08 13.63
CA PHE A 458 20.53 -20.92 13.15
C PHE A 458 19.54 -21.59 14.10
N GLN A 459 19.83 -22.81 14.56
CA GLN A 459 18.96 -23.56 15.47
C GLN A 459 18.77 -22.83 16.81
N ARG A 460 19.85 -22.27 17.39
CA ARG A 460 19.78 -21.43 18.59
C ARG A 460 18.93 -20.17 18.35
N LEU A 461 19.11 -19.52 17.20
CA LEU A 461 18.47 -18.25 16.88
C LEU A 461 16.97 -18.40 16.59
N ASP A 462 16.57 -19.43 15.83
CA ASP A 462 15.15 -19.75 15.64
C ASP A 462 14.48 -20.15 16.97
N ALA A 463 15.14 -20.96 17.81
CA ALA A 463 14.63 -21.33 19.13
C ALA A 463 14.43 -20.12 20.07
N GLU A 464 15.38 -19.18 20.12
CA GLU A 464 15.26 -17.94 20.92
C GLU A 464 14.08 -17.07 20.42
N LEU A 465 13.97 -16.87 19.11
CA LEU A 465 12.94 -16.05 18.50
C LEU A 465 11.54 -16.69 18.66
N GLN A 466 11.45 -18.00 18.49
CA GLN A 466 10.23 -18.76 18.73
C GLN A 466 9.82 -18.73 20.21
N GLU A 467 10.76 -18.78 21.16
CA GLU A 467 10.42 -18.59 22.58
C GLU A 467 9.92 -17.17 22.85
N ARG A 468 10.64 -16.15 22.39
CA ARG A 468 10.30 -14.73 22.58
C ARG A 468 8.90 -14.37 22.07
N GLY A 469 8.41 -15.06 21.04
CA GLY A 469 7.06 -14.88 20.51
C GLY A 469 5.98 -15.79 21.08
N ARG A 470 6.33 -16.82 21.87
CA ARG A 470 5.44 -17.92 22.29
C ARG A 470 4.09 -17.42 22.81
N GLY A 471 4.11 -16.59 23.85
CA GLY A 471 2.89 -16.10 24.50
C GLY A 471 2.00 -15.21 23.61
N GLU A 472 2.57 -14.51 22.61
CA GLU A 472 1.78 -13.74 21.65
C GLU A 472 1.11 -14.67 20.62
N ARG A 473 1.83 -15.71 20.16
CA ARG A 473 1.26 -16.74 19.28
C ARG A 473 0.12 -17.50 19.96
N GLU A 474 0.33 -17.96 21.20
CA GLU A 474 -0.71 -18.60 22.02
C GLU A 474 -1.93 -17.68 22.20
N ARG A 475 -1.73 -16.42 22.62
CA ARG A 475 -2.81 -15.43 22.81
C ARG A 475 -3.60 -15.14 21.54
N VAL A 476 -2.98 -15.21 20.35
CA VAL A 476 -3.65 -14.95 19.07
C VAL A 476 -4.29 -16.21 18.48
N GLN A 477 -3.70 -17.39 18.67
CA GLN A 477 -4.31 -18.69 18.37
C GLN A 477 -5.66 -18.82 19.09
N ASP A 478 -5.68 -18.56 20.39
CA ASP A 478 -6.88 -18.54 21.24
C ASP A 478 -8.00 -17.63 20.68
N GLN A 479 -7.65 -16.49 20.09
CA GLN A 479 -8.62 -15.58 19.46
C GLN A 479 -9.15 -16.12 18.12
N VAL A 480 -8.32 -16.83 17.36
CA VAL A 480 -8.70 -17.45 16.08
C VAL A 480 -9.64 -18.62 16.35
N ASP A 481 -9.34 -19.48 17.32
CA ASP A 481 -10.15 -20.66 17.64
C ASP A 481 -11.51 -20.25 18.21
N ARG A 482 -11.55 -19.36 19.21
CA ARG A 482 -12.80 -18.78 19.74
C ARG A 482 -13.63 -18.05 18.67
N ARG A 483 -13.03 -17.62 17.55
CA ARG A 483 -13.72 -17.05 16.37
C ARG A 483 -14.21 -18.14 15.41
N GLY A 484 -13.44 -19.21 15.22
CA GLY A 484 -13.80 -20.42 14.49
C GLY A 484 -15.00 -21.15 15.10
N GLU A 485 -14.99 -21.34 16.41
CA GLU A 485 -16.14 -21.85 17.19
C GLU A 485 -17.39 -21.02 16.96
N LYS A 486 -17.31 -19.69 17.13
CA LYS A 486 -18.45 -18.77 16.93
C LYS A 486 -18.96 -18.78 15.49
N LYS A 487 -18.09 -18.94 14.49
CA LYS A 487 -18.49 -19.18 13.09
C LYS A 487 -19.22 -20.52 12.96
N SER A 488 -18.65 -21.63 13.44
CA SER A 488 -19.23 -22.97 13.29
C SER A 488 -20.57 -23.12 14.03
N ALA A 489 -20.71 -22.51 15.20
CA ALA A 489 -21.97 -22.42 15.94
C ALA A 489 -23.03 -21.64 15.16
N LYS A 490 -22.70 -20.46 14.61
CA LYS A 490 -23.64 -19.70 13.75
C LYS A 490 -24.04 -20.50 12.51
N THR A 491 -23.12 -21.24 11.89
CA THR A 491 -23.44 -22.13 10.77
C THR A 491 -24.37 -23.27 11.19
N LYS A 492 -24.08 -23.97 12.29
CA LYS A 492 -24.95 -25.03 12.84
C LYS A 492 -26.36 -24.52 13.12
N THR A 493 -26.52 -23.35 13.76
CA THR A 493 -27.82 -22.72 14.02
C THR A 493 -28.53 -22.27 12.73
N LYS A 494 -27.81 -21.77 11.72
CA LYS A 494 -28.39 -21.43 10.42
C LYS A 494 -28.91 -22.68 9.69
N THR A 495 -28.16 -23.78 9.74
CA THR A 495 -28.55 -25.07 9.15
C THR A 495 -29.74 -25.71 9.86
N THR A 496 -29.79 -25.71 11.20
CA THR A 496 -30.98 -26.22 11.93
C THR A 496 -32.20 -25.33 11.72
N THR A 497 -32.02 -24.03 11.51
CA THR A 497 -33.13 -23.12 11.16
C THR A 497 -33.65 -23.38 9.75
N THR A 498 -32.80 -23.64 8.76
CA THR A 498 -33.23 -23.96 7.39
C THR A 498 -33.82 -25.37 7.27
N THR A 499 -33.32 -26.39 7.98
CA THR A 499 -33.99 -27.70 8.04
C THR A 499 -35.35 -27.62 8.73
N LYS A 500 -35.47 -26.86 9.83
CA LYS A 500 -36.76 -26.64 10.50
C LYS A 500 -37.76 -25.87 9.63
N LYS A 501 -37.32 -24.90 8.82
CA LYS A 501 -38.17 -24.26 7.78
C LYS A 501 -38.59 -25.23 6.66
N LYS A 502 -37.69 -26.08 6.15
CA LYS A 502 -38.04 -27.10 5.14
C LYS A 502 -39.02 -28.15 5.69
N GLY A 503 -38.83 -28.61 6.93
CA GLY A 503 -39.77 -29.52 7.60
C GLY A 503 -41.16 -28.89 7.79
N ALA A 504 -41.24 -27.64 8.22
CA ALA A 504 -42.51 -26.93 8.36
C ALA A 504 -43.25 -26.72 7.02
N ALA A 505 -42.52 -26.56 5.90
CA ALA A 505 -43.12 -26.53 4.56
C ALA A 505 -43.69 -27.90 4.17
N ALA A 506 -42.89 -28.98 4.29
CA ALA A 506 -43.31 -30.33 3.95
C ALA A 506 -44.56 -30.79 4.73
N VAL A 507 -44.65 -30.48 6.02
CA VAL A 507 -45.83 -30.82 6.85
C VAL A 507 -47.07 -30.04 6.42
N LYS A 508 -46.94 -28.79 5.93
CA LYS A 508 -48.08 -28.03 5.38
C LYS A 508 -48.64 -28.67 4.11
N ASP A 509 -47.78 -29.11 3.18
CA ASP A 509 -48.22 -29.75 1.94
C ASP A 509 -48.90 -31.11 2.17
N MET A 510 -48.46 -31.89 3.17
CA MET A 510 -49.09 -33.17 3.49
C MET A 510 -50.52 -33.02 4.03
N PHE A 511 -50.82 -31.97 4.80
CA PHE A 511 -52.17 -31.71 5.30
C PHE A 511 -53.13 -31.11 4.25
N ALA A 512 -52.62 -30.61 3.12
CA ALA A 512 -53.45 -29.98 2.08
C ALA A 512 -54.24 -30.97 1.20
N LYS A 513 -53.90 -32.28 1.21
CA LYS A 513 -54.47 -33.28 0.29
C LYS A 513 -55.57 -34.18 0.88
N ALA A 514 -56.02 -33.94 2.12
CA ALA A 514 -57.01 -34.78 2.80
C ALA A 514 -58.43 -34.17 2.85
N LYS A 515 -59.16 -34.17 1.72
CA LYS A 515 -60.63 -34.04 1.70
C LYS A 515 -61.26 -35.01 0.70
N PRO A 516 -62.26 -35.83 1.09
CA PRO A 516 -62.89 -36.79 0.19
C PRO A 516 -63.94 -36.13 -0.72
N LYS A 517 -63.95 -36.48 -2.00
CA LYS A 517 -65.12 -36.23 -2.87
C LYS A 517 -66.22 -37.25 -2.53
N LYS A 518 -67.36 -36.78 -2.02
CA LYS A 518 -68.64 -37.51 -2.15
C LYS A 518 -69.39 -36.93 -3.36
N GLY A 519 -69.83 -37.81 -4.26
CA GLY A 519 -70.68 -37.43 -5.38
C GLY A 519 -72.17 -37.39 -5.01
N LYS A 520 -72.97 -36.86 -5.93
CA LYS A 520 -74.40 -37.14 -6.08
C LYS A 520 -74.64 -37.39 -7.58
N ASN A 521 -75.48 -38.36 -7.91
CA ASN A 521 -76.06 -38.48 -9.26
C ASN A 521 -77.54 -38.83 -9.13
N GLU A 522 -78.37 -37.91 -9.64
CA GLU A 522 -79.70 -38.05 -10.29
C GLU A 522 -80.85 -38.90 -9.71
N GLY A 523 -82.06 -38.44 -10.05
CA GLY A 523 -83.37 -39.03 -9.78
C GLY A 523 -84.37 -37.98 -9.24
N SER A 524 -85.55 -37.75 -9.82
CA SER A 524 -86.16 -38.31 -11.06
C SER A 524 -87.47 -37.56 -11.44
N VAL A 525 -87.77 -37.40 -12.74
CA VAL A 525 -89.12 -37.14 -13.36
C VAL A 525 -89.86 -35.85 -12.92
N GLY A 526 -90.13 -34.87 -13.78
CA GLY A 526 -91.25 -34.80 -14.77
C GLY A 526 -91.96 -33.44 -14.57
N GLU A 527 -92.83 -32.89 -15.43
CA GLU A 527 -93.36 -33.26 -16.77
C GLU A 527 -93.70 -31.94 -17.54
N ASP A 528 -94.37 -31.97 -18.70
CA ASP A 528 -94.52 -30.82 -19.63
C ASP A 528 -95.95 -30.23 -19.72
N GLY A 529 -96.05 -28.94 -20.10
CA GLY A 529 -97.28 -28.24 -20.55
C GLY A 529 -98.19 -27.57 -19.48
N GLY A 530 -98.75 -26.39 -19.79
CA GLY A 530 -99.87 -25.81 -19.02
C GLY A 530 -100.05 -24.27 -18.95
N GLU A 531 -100.53 -23.66 -20.05
CA GLU A 531 -101.48 -22.50 -20.13
C GLU A 531 -101.26 -21.11 -19.44
N GLU A 532 -101.96 -20.13 -20.05
CA GLU A 532 -102.38 -18.75 -19.65
C GLU A 532 -101.49 -17.90 -18.69
N SER A 533 -100.90 -16.74 -19.05
CA SER A 533 -101.30 -15.53 -19.82
C SER A 533 -101.90 -14.37 -19.00
N SER A 534 -101.10 -13.35 -18.70
CA SER A 534 -101.41 -11.89 -18.69
C SER A 534 -100.18 -11.07 -18.30
#